data_AF-A0A929AK20-F1
#
_entry.id   AF-A0A929AK20-F1
#
_cell.length_a   1.000
_cell.length_b   1.000
_cell.length_c   1.000
_cell.angle_alpha   90.00
_cell.angle_beta   90.00
_cell.angle_gamma   90.00
#
_symmetry.space_group_name_H-M   'P 1'
#
loop_
_entity.id
_entity.type
_entity.pdbx_description
1 polymer ?
#
loop_
_entity_poly.entity_id
_entity_poly.type
_entity_poly.pdbx_seq_one_letter_code
_entity_poly.pdbx_strand_id
1 'polypeptide(L)'
;MLAPSQSQHYQKFQQALEQLYDRMASPDLEVATILEPFQAVKQLYYDRIASLSADNIAPDFTSRWQSVQTEIHKQIRLLETDMMLLQASRSSATFNSRASGIRDRLNTLIQYCQSLLQF
;
A
#
# COMPACT_ATOMS: atom_id res chain seq x y z
N MET A 1 3.86 20.29 -6.60
CA MET A 1 3.00 19.43 -7.44
C MET A 1 3.84 18.28 -8.01
N LEU A 2 3.22 17.11 -8.16
CA LEU A 2 3.83 15.93 -8.79
C LEU A 2 3.85 16.08 -10.32
N ALA A 3 4.86 15.51 -10.97
CA ALA A 3 4.84 15.37 -12.42
C ALA A 3 3.74 14.37 -12.86
N PRO A 4 3.12 14.52 -14.04
CA PRO A 4 2.03 13.64 -14.49
C PRO A 4 2.37 12.15 -14.47
N SER A 5 3.61 11.78 -14.81
CA SER A 5 4.09 10.39 -14.75
C SER A 5 4.13 9.85 -13.33
N GLN A 6 4.58 10.66 -12.36
CA GLN A 6 4.62 10.29 -10.94
C GLN A 6 3.19 10.16 -10.38
N SER A 7 2.31 11.10 -10.70
CA SER A 7 0.88 11.01 -10.32
C SER A 7 0.25 9.73 -10.85
N GLN A 8 0.54 9.34 -12.09
CA GLN A 8 0.04 8.09 -12.66
C GLN A 8 0.57 6.85 -11.90
N HIS A 9 1.83 6.86 -11.46
CA HIS A 9 2.38 5.78 -10.64
C HIS A 9 1.65 5.65 -9.30
N TYR A 10 1.41 6.76 -8.61
CA TYR A 10 0.65 6.75 -7.35
C TYR A 10 -0.81 6.35 -7.55
N GLN A 11 -1.47 6.76 -8.64
CA GLN A 11 -2.85 6.35 -8.93
C GLN A 11 -2.95 4.83 -9.14
N LYS A 12 -2.05 4.25 -9.94
CA LYS A 12 -2.05 2.78 -10.16
C LYS A 12 -1.77 2.02 -8.87
N PHE A 13 -0.83 2.53 -8.07
CA PHE A 13 -0.52 1.95 -6.78
C PHE A 13 -1.69 2.05 -5.79
N GLN A 14 -2.35 3.21 -5.71
CA GLN A 14 -3.57 3.41 -4.91
C GLN A 14 -4.67 2.44 -5.33
N GLN A 15 -4.93 2.30 -6.64
CA GLN A 15 -5.95 1.38 -7.15
C GLN A 15 -5.67 -0.07 -6.75
N ALA A 16 -4.41 -0.52 -6.80
CA ALA A 16 -4.05 -1.85 -6.35
C ALA A 16 -4.23 -2.04 -4.84
N LEU A 17 -3.95 -1.01 -4.03
CA LEU A 17 -4.20 -1.03 -2.59
C LEU A 17 -5.70 -1.11 -2.28
N GLU A 18 -6.53 -0.37 -3.00
CA GLU A 18 -7.99 -0.38 -2.86
C GLU A 18 -8.57 -1.75 -3.24
N GLN A 19 -8.11 -2.35 -4.35
CA GLN A 19 -8.50 -3.71 -4.74
C GLN A 19 -8.16 -4.75 -3.67
N LEU A 20 -6.96 -4.66 -3.08
CA LEU A 20 -6.56 -5.55 -1.98
C LEU A 20 -7.41 -5.29 -0.73
N TYR A 21 -7.68 -4.03 -0.40
CA TYR A 21 -8.53 -3.65 0.73
C TYR A 21 -9.93 -4.24 0.62
N ASP A 22 -10.56 -4.11 -0.56
CA ASP A 22 -11.89 -4.65 -0.82
C ASP A 22 -11.90 -6.17 -0.76
N ARG A 23 -10.86 -6.82 -1.28
CA ARG A 23 -10.73 -8.28 -1.19
C ARG A 23 -10.63 -8.75 0.26
N MET A 24 -9.87 -8.03 1.08
CA MET A 24 -9.75 -8.29 2.52
C MET A 24 -11.04 -8.02 3.30
N ALA A 25 -11.95 -7.23 2.77
CA ALA A 25 -13.24 -6.96 3.37
C ALA A 25 -14.29 -8.05 3.08
N SER A 26 -13.98 -9.01 2.21
CA SER A 26 -14.90 -10.08 1.84
C SER A 26 -15.27 -10.96 3.05
N PRO A 27 -16.56 -11.30 3.25
CA PRO A 27 -16.99 -12.25 4.29
C PRO A 27 -16.35 -13.64 4.14
N ASP A 28 -16.07 -14.05 2.90
CA ASP A 28 -15.49 -15.34 2.55
C ASP A 28 -13.97 -15.21 2.28
N LEU A 29 -13.31 -14.38 3.10
CA LEU A 29 -11.89 -14.10 2.95
C LEU A 29 -11.06 -15.38 3.11
N GLU A 30 -10.44 -15.80 2.01
CA GLU A 30 -9.45 -16.87 2.00
C GLU A 30 -8.08 -16.34 1.61
N VAL A 31 -7.03 -16.86 2.29
CA VAL A 31 -5.63 -16.50 2.03
C VAL A 31 -5.28 -16.62 0.55
N ALA A 32 -5.69 -17.71 -0.11
CA ALA A 32 -5.37 -17.95 -1.52
C ALA A 32 -5.86 -16.80 -2.43
N THR A 33 -6.98 -16.17 -2.08
CA THR A 33 -7.62 -15.13 -2.88
C THR A 33 -6.98 -13.75 -2.74
N ILE A 34 -6.11 -13.55 -1.75
CA ILE A 34 -5.42 -12.28 -1.50
C ILE A 34 -3.94 -12.29 -1.90
N LEU A 35 -3.38 -13.47 -2.21
CA LEU A 35 -1.96 -13.58 -2.59
C LEU A 35 -1.65 -12.84 -3.89
N GLU A 36 -2.50 -12.97 -4.91
CA GLU A 36 -2.30 -12.33 -6.21
C GLU A 36 -2.49 -10.79 -6.13
N PRO A 37 -3.57 -10.25 -5.54
CA PRO A 37 -3.69 -8.80 -5.30
C PRO A 37 -2.52 -8.24 -4.48
N PHE A 38 -2.06 -8.97 -3.47
CA PHE A 38 -0.90 -8.54 -2.68
C PHE A 38 0.41 -8.54 -3.48
N GLN A 39 0.60 -9.53 -4.34
CA GLN A 39 1.76 -9.56 -5.23
C GLN A 39 1.75 -8.38 -6.21
N ALA A 40 0.58 -8.00 -6.73
CA ALA A 40 0.42 -6.84 -7.59
C ALA A 40 0.80 -5.52 -6.88
N VAL A 41 0.35 -5.34 -5.62
CA VAL A 41 0.74 -4.19 -4.78
C VAL A 41 2.27 -4.12 -4.62
N LYS A 42 2.92 -5.23 -4.28
CA LYS A 42 4.38 -5.27 -4.14
C LYS A 42 5.11 -4.94 -5.44
N GLN A 43 4.69 -5.54 -6.55
CA GLN A 43 5.32 -5.29 -7.85
C GLN A 43 5.21 -3.82 -8.24
N LEU A 44 4.03 -3.22 -8.14
CA LEU A 44 3.85 -1.80 -8.41
C LEU A 44 4.72 -0.93 -7.50
N TYR A 45 4.81 -1.27 -6.22
CA TYR A 45 5.66 -0.54 -5.28
C TYR A 45 7.14 -0.59 -5.70
N TYR A 46 7.72 -1.78 -5.84
CA TYR A 46 9.15 -1.93 -6.11
C TYR A 46 9.54 -1.43 -7.50
N ASP A 47 8.68 -1.62 -8.50
CA ASP A 47 8.98 -1.23 -9.88
C ASP A 47 8.81 0.27 -10.12
N ARG A 48 7.81 0.89 -9.47
CA ARG A 48 7.34 2.24 -9.83
C ARG A 48 7.44 3.29 -8.74
N ILE A 49 7.32 2.91 -7.47
CA ILE A 49 7.28 3.86 -6.35
C ILE A 49 8.63 3.97 -5.68
N ALA A 50 9.27 2.83 -5.37
CA ALA A 50 10.54 2.79 -4.66
C ALA A 50 11.71 3.43 -5.44
N SER A 51 11.58 3.52 -6.77
CA SER A 51 12.59 4.10 -7.67
C SER A 51 12.39 5.60 -7.94
N LEU A 52 11.31 6.21 -7.41
CA LEU A 52 11.06 7.64 -7.62
C LEU A 52 12.08 8.48 -6.87
N SER A 53 12.56 9.53 -7.53
CA SER A 53 13.42 10.55 -6.93
C SER A 53 12.69 11.88 -6.77
N ALA A 54 13.23 12.71 -5.87
CA ALA A 54 12.75 14.07 -5.64
C ALA A 54 13.08 15.06 -6.78
N ASP A 55 13.85 14.63 -7.79
CA ASP A 55 14.40 15.54 -8.82
C ASP A 55 13.31 16.24 -9.64
N ASN A 56 12.13 15.64 -9.74
CA ASN A 56 10.97 16.17 -10.46
C ASN A 56 9.85 16.67 -9.52
N ILE A 57 10.18 16.91 -8.26
CA ILE A 57 9.27 17.45 -7.26
C ILE A 57 9.57 18.94 -7.08
N ALA A 58 8.53 19.78 -7.09
CA ALA A 58 8.68 21.20 -6.81
C ALA A 58 9.33 21.42 -5.43
N PRO A 59 10.33 22.33 -5.29
CA PRO A 59 11.14 22.47 -4.08
C PRO A 59 10.34 22.61 -2.77
N ASP A 60 9.26 23.38 -2.80
CA ASP A 60 8.39 23.62 -1.65
C ASP A 60 7.63 22.36 -1.16
N PHE A 61 7.61 21.31 -1.98
CA PHE A 61 6.92 20.05 -1.72
C PHE A 61 7.87 18.88 -1.45
N THR A 62 9.17 19.05 -1.70
CA THR A 62 10.17 17.97 -1.63
C THR A 62 10.23 17.33 -0.24
N SER A 63 10.28 18.13 0.83
CA SER A 63 10.37 17.62 2.21
C SER A 63 9.14 16.78 2.60
N ARG A 64 7.95 17.28 2.28
CA ARG A 64 6.69 16.56 2.55
C ARG A 64 6.59 15.30 1.71
N TRP A 65 6.96 15.36 0.42
CA TRP A 65 6.98 14.19 -0.46
C TRP A 65 7.94 13.11 0.06
N GLN A 66 9.16 13.48 0.44
CA GLN A 66 10.14 12.56 1.02
C GLN A 66 9.64 11.92 2.31
N SER A 67 9.05 12.70 3.21
CA SER A 67 8.46 12.19 4.45
C SER A 67 7.37 11.14 4.17
N VAL A 68 6.45 11.43 3.24
CA VAL A 68 5.41 10.47 2.85
C VAL A 68 6.02 9.24 2.17
N GLN A 69 7.05 9.39 1.34
CA GLN A 69 7.77 8.25 0.75
C GLN A 69 8.38 7.33 1.80
N THR A 70 9.01 7.88 2.84
CA THR A 70 9.54 7.10 3.97
C THR A 70 8.43 6.32 4.67
N GLU A 71 7.29 6.95 4.94
CA GLU A 71 6.17 6.27 5.57
C GLU A 71 5.55 5.19 4.67
N ILE A 72 5.40 5.43 3.37
CA ILE A 72 4.95 4.40 2.41
C ILE A 72 5.91 3.20 2.44
N HIS A 73 7.22 3.43 2.37
CA HIS A 73 8.22 2.36 2.42
C HIS A 73 8.08 1.52 3.69
N LYS A 74 8.00 2.19 4.84
CA LYS A 74 7.81 1.54 6.14
C LYS A 74 6.52 0.73 6.18
N GLN A 75 5.39 1.28 5.72
CA GLN A 75 4.12 0.58 5.72
C GLN A 75 4.12 -0.63 4.80
N ILE A 76 4.81 -0.59 3.65
CA ILE A 76 4.94 -1.78 2.78
C ILE A 76 5.72 -2.90 3.46
N ARG A 77 6.82 -2.60 4.14
CA ARG A 77 7.58 -3.61 4.91
C ARG A 77 6.76 -4.25 6.04
N LEU A 78 5.95 -3.44 6.72
CA LEU A 78 5.04 -3.95 7.75
C LEU A 78 3.91 -4.78 7.14
N LEU A 79 3.37 -4.38 6.00
CA LEU A 79 2.34 -5.13 5.26
C LEU A 79 2.85 -6.52 4.85
N GLU A 80 4.10 -6.61 4.37
CA GLU A 80 4.75 -7.88 4.05
C GLU A 80 4.80 -8.82 5.27
N THR A 81 5.16 -8.27 6.43
CA THR A 81 5.21 -9.03 7.69
C THR A 81 3.82 -9.49 8.11
N ASP A 82 2.83 -8.59 8.08
CA ASP A 82 1.46 -8.92 8.45
C ASP A 82 0.87 -10.00 7.55
N MET A 83 1.17 -9.98 6.25
CA MET A 83 0.70 -10.99 5.31
C MET A 83 1.33 -12.37 5.57
N MET A 84 2.62 -12.44 5.91
CA MET A 84 3.25 -13.70 6.34
C MET A 84 2.60 -14.23 7.62
N LEU A 85 2.33 -13.34 8.58
CA LEU A 85 1.66 -13.70 9.82
C LEU A 85 0.23 -14.18 9.56
N LEU A 86 -0.55 -13.49 8.71
CA LEU A 86 -1.89 -13.92 8.36
C LEU A 86 -1.88 -15.35 7.81
N GLN A 87 -0.98 -15.66 6.86
CA GLN A 87 -0.82 -17.00 6.28
C GLN A 87 -0.47 -18.07 7.33
N ALA A 88 0.31 -17.73 8.35
CA ALA A 88 0.68 -18.65 9.42
C ALA A 88 -0.42 -18.86 10.49
N SER A 89 -1.56 -18.15 10.40
CA SER A 89 -2.61 -18.20 11.41
C SER A 89 -3.39 -19.51 11.35
N ARG A 90 -3.56 -20.15 12.51
CA ARG A 90 -4.25 -21.45 12.62
C ARG A 90 -5.63 -21.38 13.27
N SER A 91 -5.97 -20.24 13.88
CA SER A 91 -7.27 -20.01 14.51
C SER A 91 -8.01 -18.90 13.79
N SER A 92 -9.31 -19.08 13.58
CA SER A 92 -10.19 -18.08 12.96
C SER A 92 -10.18 -16.75 13.72
N ALA A 93 -10.07 -16.78 15.05
CA ALA A 93 -9.99 -15.55 15.86
C ALA A 93 -8.72 -14.74 15.56
N THR A 94 -7.56 -15.42 15.51
CA THR A 94 -6.28 -14.79 15.16
C THR A 94 -6.26 -14.34 13.70
N PHE A 95 -6.83 -15.13 12.79
CA PHE A 95 -6.95 -14.79 11.38
C PHE A 95 -7.75 -13.49 11.20
N ASN A 96 -8.94 -13.40 11.79
CA ASN A 96 -9.80 -12.22 11.69
C ASN A 96 -9.14 -10.98 12.29
N SER A 97 -8.48 -11.13 13.44
CA SER A 97 -7.73 -10.02 14.07
C SER A 97 -6.59 -9.52 13.18
N ARG A 98 -5.82 -10.42 12.56
CA ARG A 98 -4.74 -10.05 11.63
C ARG A 98 -5.28 -9.43 10.34
N ALA A 99 -6.38 -9.97 9.80
CA ALA A 99 -7.04 -9.42 8.62
C ALA A 99 -7.50 -7.97 8.87
N SER A 100 -8.06 -7.67 10.05
CA SER A 100 -8.42 -6.31 10.44
C SER A 100 -7.20 -5.38 10.47
N GLY A 101 -6.11 -5.79 11.13
CA GLY A 101 -4.89 -4.98 11.20
C GLY A 101 -4.27 -4.70 9.82
N ILE A 102 -4.35 -5.66 8.90
CA ILE A 102 -3.92 -5.45 7.51
C ILE A 102 -4.80 -4.42 6.83
N ARG A 103 -6.13 -4.48 6.99
CA ARG A 103 -7.05 -3.48 6.41
C ARG A 103 -6.77 -2.07 6.91
N ASP A 104 -6.48 -1.90 8.20
CA ASP A 104 -6.12 -0.60 8.76
C ASP A 104 -4.83 -0.06 8.13
N ARG A 105 -3.85 -0.94 7.89
CA ARG A 105 -2.60 -0.59 7.22
C ARG A 105 -2.81 -0.21 5.75
N LEU A 106 -3.63 -0.97 5.03
CA LEU A 106 -3.98 -0.67 3.64
C LEU A 106 -4.67 0.70 3.54
N ASN A 107 -5.61 0.98 4.44
CA ASN A 107 -6.27 2.28 4.51
C ASN A 107 -5.25 3.42 4.74
N THR A 108 -4.27 3.21 5.63
CA THR A 108 -3.19 4.19 5.86
C THR A 108 -2.36 4.44 4.59
N LEU A 109 -1.99 3.38 3.86
CA LEU A 109 -1.28 3.49 2.59
C LEU A 109 -2.08 4.23 1.51
N ILE A 110 -3.39 3.96 1.42
CA ILE A 110 -4.31 4.66 0.52
C ILE A 110 -4.36 6.15 0.85
N GLN A 111 -4.47 6.51 2.14
CA GLN A 111 -4.48 7.91 2.58
C GLN A 111 -3.17 8.64 2.24
N TYR A 112 -2.02 7.97 2.34
CA TYR A 112 -0.76 8.55 1.88
C TYR A 112 -0.77 8.83 0.38
N CYS A 113 -1.26 7.90 -0.44
CA CYS A 113 -1.39 8.12 -1.89
C CYS A 113 -2.34 9.29 -2.20
N GLN A 114 -3.50 9.35 -1.55
CA GLN A 114 -4.45 10.45 -1.68
C GLN A 114 -3.81 11.79 -1.30
N SER A 115 -3.07 11.82 -0.19
CA SER A 115 -2.38 13.03 0.26
C SER A 115 -1.36 13.55 -0.74
N LEU A 116 -0.76 12.67 -1.55
CA LEU A 116 0.19 13.03 -2.61
C LEU A 116 -0.52 13.45 -3.90
N LEU A 117 -1.70 12.90 -4.20
CA LEU A 117 -2.47 13.12 -5.43
C LEU A 117 -3.41 14.34 -5.38
N GLN A 118 -3.79 14.81 -4.19
CA GLN A 118 -4.67 15.98 -4.00
C GLN A 118 -3.93 17.32 -4.07
N PHE A 119 -2.68 17.32 -4.54
CA PHE A 119 -1.81 18.49 -4.62
C PHE A 119 -1.72 19.13 -5.99
#